data_AF-A0A2P4NZH2-F1
#
_entry.id   AF-A0A2P4NZH2-F1
#
_cell.length_a   1.000
_cell.length_b   1.000
_cell.length_c   1.000
_cell.angle_alpha   90.00
_cell.angle_beta   90.00
_cell.angle_gamma   90.00
#
_symmetry.space_group_name_H-M   'P 1'
#
loop_
_entity.id
_entity.type
_entity.pdbx_description
1 polymer ?
#
loop_
_entity_poly.entity_id
_entity_poly.type
_entity_poly.pdbx_seq_one_letter_code
_entity_poly.pdbx_strand_id
1 'polypeptide(L)'
;MNIFLILNIKLRKKIYEILGKKILYSEIIENNYRLEYGVQKIIELPLPERVLKTIKKEDAECSVFATVVDDDEKRNNYFDCQIYFPRNERPRLIIHRCQRKHKHPKCKLRIGFMIIVNDIDFNFNRVNEMHLKVRYQDYHKSNNQELYNFKFGFNLNELDSFLGIPILRELNNKDESIIIGHYFSKNDNNIEANVFSYSLKENKYIELPNFSFHVLTIKRNDPNCTIPCGIIPFVKEKQFMKSKRSIDFNKYTFPSNPKYISVFYTSKNCGPVLFKQKKKEIKLEYVECECKSCSICKDIDNSYKSSTDVKCAYFIL
;
A
#
# COMPACT_ATOMS: atom_id res chain seq x y z
N MET A 1 39.65 27.41 6.26
CA MET A 1 38.53 27.50 7.20
C MET A 1 37.25 27.21 6.41
N ASN A 2 36.66 26.02 6.58
CA ASN A 2 35.57 25.53 5.74
C ASN A 2 34.23 25.99 6.35
N ILE A 3 33.52 26.91 5.67
CA ILE A 3 32.34 27.63 6.19
C ILE A 3 31.06 26.78 6.18
N PHE A 4 31.08 25.57 5.62
CA PHE A 4 29.95 24.65 5.69
C PHE A 4 29.90 23.94 7.05
N LEU A 5 29.46 24.66 8.08
CA LEU A 5 29.00 24.05 9.32
C LEU A 5 27.95 23.00 8.97
N ILE A 6 28.26 21.75 9.29
CA ILE A 6 27.34 20.62 9.28
C ILE A 6 26.11 21.08 10.08
N LEU A 7 24.99 21.37 9.39
CA LEU A 7 23.72 21.75 10.01
C LEU A 7 23.45 20.81 11.20
N ASN A 8 23.17 21.36 12.38
CA ASN A 8 22.87 20.56 13.57
C ASN A 8 21.73 19.56 13.27
N ILE A 9 21.82 18.33 13.77
CA ILE A 9 20.84 17.25 13.54
C ILE A 9 19.39 17.71 13.83
N LYS A 10 19.16 18.50 14.89
CA LYS A 10 17.83 19.04 15.22
C LYS A 10 17.32 19.98 14.12
N LEU A 11 18.20 20.83 13.58
CA LEU A 11 17.85 21.76 12.51
C LEU A 11 17.59 21.00 11.20
N ARG A 12 18.42 20.00 10.87
CA ARG A 12 18.18 19.12 9.70
C ARG A 12 16.82 18.45 9.77
N LYS A 13 16.45 17.87 10.92
CA LYS A 13 15.12 17.26 11.14
C LYS A 13 13.99 18.26 10.88
N LYS A 14 14.09 19.46 11.45
CA LYS A 14 13.10 20.53 11.21
C LYS A 14 12.99 20.90 9.73
N ILE A 15 14.12 21.02 9.03
CA ILE A 15 14.09 21.34 7.60
C ILE A 15 13.45 20.20 6.80
N TYR A 16 13.76 18.94 7.11
CA TYR A 16 13.12 17.78 6.45
C TYR A 16 11.62 17.71 6.72
N GLU A 17 11.15 18.11 7.90
CA GLU A 17 9.72 18.21 8.20
C GLU A 17 9.02 19.29 7.36
N ILE A 18 9.69 20.41 7.11
CA ILE A 18 9.16 21.53 6.30
C ILE A 18 9.15 21.18 4.81
N LEU A 19 10.27 20.65 4.30
CA LEU A 19 10.40 20.30 2.89
C LEU A 19 9.61 19.04 2.51
N GLY A 20 9.46 18.14 3.48
CA GLY A 20 8.90 16.82 3.26
C GLY A 20 9.90 15.89 2.55
N LYS A 21 9.34 14.83 1.98
CA LYS A 21 10.08 13.80 1.25
C LYS A 21 9.90 14.00 -0.26
N LYS A 22 10.81 13.42 -1.05
CA LYS A 22 10.75 13.39 -2.51
C LYS A 22 10.80 11.96 -3.03
N ILE A 23 10.24 11.75 -4.22
CA ILE A 23 10.39 10.50 -4.96
C ILE A 23 11.76 10.52 -5.61
N LEU A 24 12.69 9.71 -5.10
CA LEU A 24 14.04 9.57 -5.64
C LEU A 24 14.04 8.79 -6.94
N TYR A 25 13.19 7.76 -7.00
CA TYR A 25 13.10 6.85 -8.13
C TYR A 25 11.73 6.21 -8.17
N SER A 26 11.21 6.01 -9.36
CA SER A 26 10.03 5.21 -9.61
C SER A 26 10.17 4.50 -10.94
N GLU A 27 9.59 3.31 -11.02
CA GLU A 27 9.58 2.52 -12.24
C GLU A 27 8.34 1.63 -12.28
N ILE A 28 7.95 1.24 -13.50
CA ILE A 28 6.93 0.24 -13.75
C ILE A 28 7.58 -0.86 -14.56
N ILE A 29 7.61 -2.07 -14.01
CA ILE A 29 8.14 -3.25 -14.69
C ILE A 29 6.99 -4.18 -15.07
N GLU A 30 7.11 -4.83 -16.22
CA GLU A 30 6.11 -5.76 -16.73
C GLU A 30 6.78 -7.10 -17.01
N ASN A 31 6.23 -8.18 -16.47
CA ASN A 31 6.77 -9.51 -16.71
C ASN A 31 5.71 -10.61 -16.55
N ASN A 32 6.01 -11.78 -17.13
CA ASN A 32 5.23 -12.99 -16.98
C ASN A 32 5.80 -13.84 -15.84
N TYR A 33 5.01 -14.06 -14.80
CA TYR A 33 5.40 -14.86 -13.64
C TYR A 33 4.62 -16.16 -13.60
N ARG A 34 5.25 -17.22 -13.09
CA ARG A 34 4.54 -18.43 -12.67
C ARG A 34 4.26 -18.32 -11.18
N LEU A 35 3.00 -18.07 -10.80
CA LEU A 35 2.56 -17.91 -9.42
C LEU A 35 1.32 -18.74 -9.14
N GLU A 36 1.42 -19.65 -8.19
CA GLU A 36 0.36 -20.54 -7.74
C GLU A 36 -0.28 -20.00 -6.46
N TYR A 37 -1.48 -20.46 -6.14
CA TYR A 37 -2.17 -20.05 -4.92
C TYR A 37 -1.40 -20.52 -3.68
N GLY A 38 -1.27 -19.65 -2.68
CA GLY A 38 -0.56 -19.96 -1.44
C GLY A 38 0.97 -19.98 -1.55
N VAL A 39 1.52 -19.73 -2.74
CA VAL A 39 2.96 -19.58 -2.97
C VAL A 39 3.29 -18.10 -3.15
N GLN A 40 4.36 -17.64 -2.52
CA GLN A 40 4.90 -16.30 -2.73
C GLN A 40 5.91 -16.25 -3.87
N LYS A 41 5.99 -15.10 -4.55
CA LYS A 41 7.09 -14.76 -5.44
C LYS A 41 7.85 -13.57 -4.86
N ILE A 42 9.15 -13.75 -4.67
CA ILE A 42 10.06 -12.67 -4.27
C ILE A 42 10.77 -12.14 -5.52
N ILE A 43 10.79 -10.82 -5.68
CA ILE A 43 11.43 -10.11 -6.79
C ILE A 43 12.33 -9.03 -6.21
N GLU A 44 13.60 -8.99 -6.59
CA GLU A 44 14.47 -7.87 -6.26
C GLU A 44 14.11 -6.65 -7.12
N LEU A 45 13.92 -5.48 -6.49
CA LEU A 45 13.55 -4.28 -7.24
C LEU A 45 14.76 -3.80 -8.08
N PRO A 46 14.59 -3.57 -9.40
CA PRO A 46 15.68 -3.22 -10.31
C PRO A 46 16.14 -1.76 -10.17
N LEU A 47 16.74 -1.43 -9.02
CA LEU A 47 17.24 -0.10 -8.73
C LEU A 47 18.59 0.21 -9.41
N PRO A 48 18.75 1.37 -10.07
CA PRO A 48 20.04 1.85 -10.55
C PRO A 48 21.06 2.04 -9.41
N GLU A 49 22.35 1.92 -9.72
CA GLU A 49 23.42 2.00 -8.71
C GLU A 49 23.40 3.32 -7.91
N ARG A 50 23.08 4.45 -8.56
CA ARG A 50 22.92 5.75 -7.89
C ARG A 50 21.85 5.73 -6.79
N VAL A 51 20.76 5.00 -7.00
CA VAL A 51 19.65 4.89 -6.04
C VAL A 51 20.07 3.97 -4.90
N LEU A 52 20.72 2.85 -5.21
CA LEU A 52 21.27 1.92 -4.21
C LEU A 52 22.28 2.60 -3.29
N LYS A 53 23.17 3.45 -3.83
CA LYS A 53 24.11 4.25 -3.03
C LYS A 53 23.40 5.15 -2.03
N THR A 54 22.26 5.74 -2.38
CA THR A 54 21.47 6.56 -1.45
C THR A 54 20.77 5.72 -0.38
N ILE A 55 20.20 4.58 -0.77
CA ILE A 55 19.50 3.66 0.16
C ILE A 55 20.44 3.08 1.23
N LYS A 56 21.72 2.88 0.87
CA LYS A 56 22.74 2.32 1.76
C LYS A 56 23.35 3.33 2.75
N LYS A 57 23.03 4.63 2.65
CA LYS A 57 23.53 5.62 3.60
C LYS A 57 22.81 5.44 4.94
N GLU A 58 23.56 5.31 6.03
CA GLU A 58 23.00 5.12 7.38
C GLU A 58 22.01 6.22 7.79
N ASP A 59 22.26 7.46 7.35
CA ASP A 59 21.42 8.63 7.65
C ASP A 59 20.22 8.79 6.70
N ALA A 60 20.10 7.97 5.65
CA ALA A 60 19.03 8.12 4.67
C ALA A 60 17.76 7.40 5.13
N GLU A 61 16.77 8.16 5.61
CA GLU A 61 15.42 7.65 5.83
C GLU A 61 14.73 7.35 4.50
N CYS A 62 14.91 6.12 4.02
CA CYS A 62 14.30 5.60 2.81
C CYS A 62 13.00 4.86 3.11
N SER A 63 11.98 5.06 2.29
CA SER A 63 10.74 4.27 2.31
C SER A 63 10.42 3.79 0.90
N VAL A 64 9.86 2.58 0.82
CA VAL A 64 9.56 1.92 -0.45
C VAL A 64 8.06 1.66 -0.49
N PHE A 65 7.44 1.97 -1.62
CA PHE A 65 6.04 1.65 -1.89
C PHE A 65 5.96 0.89 -3.21
N ALA A 66 5.03 -0.05 -3.28
CA ALA A 66 4.84 -0.89 -4.45
C ALA A 66 3.37 -1.24 -4.65
N THR A 67 3.04 -1.67 -5.86
CA THR A 67 1.72 -2.12 -6.27
C THR A 67 1.85 -3.19 -7.35
N VAL A 68 0.87 -4.08 -7.43
CA VAL A 68 0.82 -5.18 -8.40
C VAL A 68 -0.53 -5.16 -9.12
N VAL A 69 -0.49 -4.96 -10.43
CA VAL A 69 -1.67 -4.96 -11.29
C VAL A 69 -1.64 -6.19 -12.18
N ASP A 70 -2.76 -6.93 -12.23
CA ASP A 70 -2.93 -8.01 -13.19
C ASP A 70 -3.33 -7.44 -14.55
N ASP A 71 -2.46 -7.63 -15.55
CA ASP A 71 -2.68 -7.15 -16.90
C ASP A 71 -3.57 -8.09 -17.71
N ASP A 72 -3.90 -9.29 -17.19
CA ASP A 72 -4.84 -10.21 -17.81
C ASP A 72 -6.28 -9.91 -17.35
N GLU A 73 -7.02 -9.17 -18.17
CA GLU A 73 -8.43 -8.81 -17.92
C GLU A 73 -9.37 -10.03 -17.89
N LYS A 74 -9.00 -11.15 -18.52
CA LYS A 74 -9.88 -12.33 -18.64
C LYS A 74 -9.89 -13.19 -17.37
N ARG A 75 -8.86 -13.08 -16.54
CA ARG A 75 -8.71 -13.93 -15.34
C ARG A 75 -9.26 -13.27 -14.11
N ASN A 76 -9.80 -14.07 -13.20
CA ASN A 76 -10.32 -13.59 -11.93
C ASN A 76 -9.24 -13.52 -10.83
N ASN A 77 -7.96 -13.39 -11.18
CA ASN A 77 -6.90 -13.29 -10.18
C ASN A 77 -6.88 -11.92 -9.53
N TYR A 78 -6.42 -11.92 -8.30
CA TYR A 78 -6.00 -10.74 -7.56
C TYR A 78 -4.77 -11.10 -6.73
N PHE A 79 -3.99 -10.07 -6.41
CA PHE A 79 -2.67 -10.21 -5.84
C PHE A 79 -2.54 -9.27 -4.65
N ASP A 80 -1.85 -9.74 -3.62
CA ASP A 80 -1.39 -8.92 -2.50
C ASP A 80 0.11 -8.72 -2.63
N CYS A 81 0.61 -7.59 -2.13
CA CYS A 81 2.04 -7.31 -2.13
C CYS A 81 2.54 -6.69 -0.83
N GLN A 82 3.71 -7.15 -0.43
CA GLN A 82 4.43 -6.70 0.76
C GLN A 82 5.88 -6.44 0.36
N ILE A 83 6.60 -5.64 1.13
CA ILE A 83 8.01 -5.37 0.85
C ILE A 83 8.86 -6.03 1.90
N TYR A 84 9.90 -6.75 1.48
CA TYR A 84 11.01 -7.10 2.34
C TYR A 84 12.12 -6.08 2.18
N PHE A 85 12.45 -5.38 3.26
CA PHE A 85 13.49 -4.36 3.21
C PHE A 85 14.24 -4.29 4.54
N PRO A 86 15.20 -5.21 4.78
CA PRO A 86 16.14 -5.08 5.88
C PRO A 86 17.06 -3.88 5.61
N ARG A 87 17.58 -3.27 6.69
CA ARG A 87 18.39 -2.05 6.60
C ARG A 87 19.58 -2.25 5.65
N ASN A 88 19.86 -1.24 4.84
CA ASN A 88 21.02 -1.16 3.93
C ASN A 88 21.09 -2.21 2.82
N GLU A 89 20.02 -2.97 2.58
CA GLU A 89 19.96 -3.93 1.48
C GLU A 89 19.12 -3.42 0.30
N ARG A 90 19.09 -4.21 -0.77
CA ARG A 90 18.20 -3.97 -1.89
C ARG A 90 16.78 -4.39 -1.49
N PRO A 91 15.76 -3.50 -1.59
CA PRO A 91 14.40 -3.89 -1.31
C PRO A 91 13.92 -4.98 -2.26
N ARG A 92 13.13 -5.93 -1.73
CA ARG A 92 12.49 -6.99 -2.49
C ARG A 92 10.99 -6.89 -2.34
N LEU A 93 10.27 -7.13 -3.43
CA LEU A 93 8.82 -7.21 -3.45
C LEU A 93 8.40 -8.67 -3.26
N ILE A 94 7.49 -8.92 -2.33
CA ILE A 94 6.83 -10.21 -2.12
C ILE A 94 5.44 -10.09 -2.72
N ILE A 95 5.09 -11.01 -3.62
CA ILE A 95 3.79 -11.06 -4.30
C ILE A 95 3.10 -12.37 -3.96
N HIS A 96 1.87 -12.29 -3.48
CA HIS A 96 1.01 -13.45 -3.24
C HIS A 96 -0.15 -13.45 -4.23
N ARG A 97 -0.47 -14.64 -4.76
CA ARG A 97 -1.71 -14.85 -5.51
C ARG A 97 -2.81 -15.32 -4.56
N CYS A 98 -3.87 -14.54 -4.44
CA CYS A 98 -4.91 -14.78 -3.44
C CYS A 98 -6.15 -15.53 -3.99
N GLN A 99 -6.20 -15.82 -5.30
CA GLN A 99 -7.31 -16.55 -5.92
C GLN A 99 -7.02 -18.06 -6.12
N ARG A 100 -7.86 -18.93 -5.55
CA ARG A 100 -7.72 -20.42 -5.59
C ARG A 100 -7.92 -21.09 -6.95
N LYS A 101 -8.80 -20.57 -7.81
CA LYS A 101 -9.56 -21.39 -8.79
C LYS A 101 -8.99 -21.51 -10.22
N HIS A 102 -7.69 -21.42 -10.46
CA HIS A 102 -7.19 -21.36 -11.84
C HIS A 102 -6.08 -22.37 -12.16
N LYS A 103 -6.33 -23.19 -13.21
CA LYS A 103 -5.42 -24.19 -13.78
C LYS A 103 -4.13 -23.62 -14.41
N HIS A 104 -4.01 -22.30 -14.52
CA HIS A 104 -2.88 -21.64 -15.18
C HIS A 104 -2.08 -20.80 -14.19
N PRO A 105 -0.84 -21.21 -13.88
CA PRO A 105 0.02 -20.50 -12.94
C PRO A 105 0.66 -19.25 -13.56
N LYS A 106 0.72 -19.15 -14.89
CA LYS A 106 1.32 -17.99 -15.58
C LYS A 106 0.43 -16.75 -15.45
N CYS A 107 0.89 -15.67 -14.85
CA CYS A 107 0.22 -14.36 -14.79
C CYS A 107 1.10 -13.28 -15.43
N LYS A 108 0.47 -12.32 -16.12
CA LYS A 108 1.14 -11.13 -16.65
C LYS A 108 0.93 -9.99 -15.66
N LEU A 109 1.99 -9.61 -14.95
CA LEU A 109 1.91 -8.60 -13.88
C LEU A 109 2.62 -7.33 -14.32
N ARG A 110 2.00 -6.19 -13.99
CA ARG A 110 2.62 -4.87 -14.03
C ARG A 110 2.87 -4.44 -12.58
N ILE A 111 4.13 -4.23 -12.24
CA ILE A 111 4.57 -3.89 -10.90
C ILE A 111 5.06 -2.46 -10.93
N GLY A 112 4.38 -1.58 -10.20
CA GLY A 112 4.86 -0.23 -9.95
C GLY A 112 5.59 -0.19 -8.62
N PHE A 113 6.74 0.46 -8.54
CA PHE A 113 7.36 0.78 -7.26
C PHE A 113 8.00 2.17 -7.24
N MET A 114 8.14 2.72 -6.05
CA MET A 114 8.79 4.00 -5.82
C MET A 114 9.64 4.00 -4.54
N ILE A 115 10.73 4.75 -4.60
CA ILE A 115 11.68 5.00 -3.53
C ILE A 115 11.52 6.45 -3.08
N ILE A 116 11.20 6.64 -1.80
CA ILE A 116 10.92 7.93 -1.19
C ILE A 116 12.00 8.23 -0.16
N VAL A 117 12.60 9.41 -0.24
CA VAL A 117 13.70 9.85 0.64
C VAL A 117 13.47 11.27 1.14
N ASN A 118 14.15 11.65 2.22
CA ASN A 118 14.22 13.06 2.63
C ASN A 118 14.87 13.89 1.53
N ASP A 119 14.38 15.11 1.33
CA ASP A 119 15.04 16.03 0.39
C ASP A 119 16.32 16.61 1.04
N ILE A 120 17.41 15.88 0.85
CA ILE A 120 18.72 16.20 1.44
C ILE A 120 19.50 17.28 0.67
N ASP A 121 19.14 17.52 -0.60
CA ASP A 121 19.84 18.46 -1.46
C ASP A 121 19.29 19.89 -1.34
N PHE A 122 18.24 20.07 -0.52
CA PHE A 122 17.55 21.33 -0.28
C PHE A 122 17.32 22.12 -1.58
N ASN A 123 16.89 21.43 -2.64
CA ASN A 123 16.75 22.06 -3.95
C ASN A 123 15.45 22.87 -3.99
N PHE A 124 15.51 24.07 -3.42
CA PHE A 124 14.38 25.01 -3.32
C PHE A 124 13.87 25.49 -4.69
N ASN A 125 14.62 25.26 -5.78
CA ASN A 125 14.19 25.63 -7.13
C ASN A 125 13.03 24.76 -7.64
N ARG A 126 12.74 23.66 -6.94
CA ARG A 126 11.48 22.93 -7.06
C ARG A 126 10.73 23.11 -5.75
N VAL A 127 10.00 24.21 -5.59
CA VAL A 127 8.86 24.21 -4.68
C VAL A 127 7.97 23.08 -5.18
N ASN A 128 8.07 21.92 -4.54
CA ASN A 128 7.42 20.71 -5.05
C ASN A 128 5.91 21.00 -5.10
N GLU A 129 5.30 20.80 -6.26
CA GLU A 129 3.84 20.92 -6.45
C GLU A 129 3.06 20.02 -5.48
N MET A 130 3.75 19.01 -4.91
CA MET A 130 3.28 18.11 -3.87
C MET A 130 4.21 18.09 -2.66
N HIS A 131 3.62 17.98 -1.48
CA HIS A 131 4.30 17.71 -0.22
C HIS A 131 4.04 16.27 0.20
N LEU A 132 5.12 15.47 0.29
CA LEU A 132 5.06 14.07 0.70
C LEU A 132 5.55 13.93 2.14
N LYS A 133 4.83 13.15 2.95
CA LYS A 133 5.33 12.69 4.26
C LYS A 133 5.18 11.19 4.34
N VAL A 134 6.14 10.54 5.01
CA VAL A 134 6.02 9.13 5.36
C VAL A 134 6.12 9.00 6.87
N ARG A 135 5.15 8.34 7.48
CA ARG A 135 5.24 7.84 8.86
C ARG A 135 5.22 6.33 8.82
N TYR A 136 5.91 5.70 9.76
CA TYR A 136 5.87 4.26 9.95
C TYR A 136 5.70 3.94 11.43
N GLN A 137 5.11 2.78 11.71
CA GLN A 137 5.00 2.23 13.06
C GLN A 137 5.34 0.75 13.00
N ASP A 138 6.21 0.32 13.91
CA ASP A 138 6.55 -1.08 14.07
C ASP A 138 5.44 -1.79 14.83
N TYR A 139 5.03 -2.95 14.33
CA TYR A 139 4.21 -3.89 15.06
C TYR A 139 5.08 -5.04 15.52
N HIS A 140 5.11 -5.19 16.84
CA HIS A 140 5.69 -6.35 17.50
C HIS A 140 4.56 -7.28 17.87
N LYS A 141 4.70 -8.52 17.40
CA LYS A 141 3.81 -9.64 17.68
C LYS A 141 3.47 -9.68 19.17
N SER A 142 2.22 -9.33 19.49
CA SER A 142 1.75 -9.28 20.86
C SER A 142 0.28 -9.70 20.94
N ASN A 143 -0.02 -10.56 21.91
CA ASN A 143 -1.36 -10.97 22.32
C ASN A 143 -2.28 -11.58 21.25
N ASN A 144 -1.77 -12.41 20.32
CA ASN A 144 -2.60 -13.23 19.42
C ASN A 144 -3.63 -12.41 18.61
N GLN A 145 -3.29 -11.19 18.19
CA GLN A 145 -4.20 -10.32 17.44
C GLN A 145 -4.11 -10.57 15.93
N GLU A 146 -5.25 -10.86 15.30
CA GLU A 146 -5.31 -11.03 13.83
C GLU A 146 -5.49 -9.71 13.07
N LEU A 147 -5.93 -8.65 13.77
CA LEU A 147 -6.13 -7.30 13.25
C LEU A 147 -5.58 -6.27 14.25
N TYR A 148 -4.91 -5.25 13.74
CA TYR A 148 -4.36 -4.15 14.52
C TYR A 148 -4.65 -2.80 13.88
N ASN A 149 -4.89 -1.81 14.75
CA ASN A 149 -5.29 -0.46 14.40
C ASN A 149 -4.15 0.53 14.66
N PHE A 150 -3.49 0.99 13.60
CA PHE A 150 -2.45 2.00 13.69
C PHE A 150 -3.04 3.41 13.59
N LYS A 151 -2.74 4.24 14.60
CA LYS A 151 -3.10 5.65 14.62
C LYS A 151 -1.88 6.50 14.26
N PHE A 152 -1.89 7.05 13.06
CA PHE A 152 -0.79 7.88 12.57
C PHE A 152 -0.96 9.37 12.88
N GLY A 153 -2.15 9.82 13.29
CA GLY A 153 -2.41 11.23 13.60
C GLY A 153 -2.31 12.14 12.37
N PHE A 154 -2.78 11.66 11.22
CA PHE A 154 -2.90 12.46 10.00
C PHE A 154 -4.34 12.95 9.84
N ASN A 155 -4.51 14.26 9.74
CA ASN A 155 -5.80 14.92 9.54
C ASN A 155 -6.24 14.77 8.08
N LEU A 156 -7.39 14.14 7.84
CA LEU A 156 -7.95 13.90 6.51
C LEU A 156 -8.16 15.20 5.72
N ASN A 157 -8.47 16.32 6.38
CA ASN A 157 -8.70 17.61 5.73
C ASN A 157 -7.42 18.26 5.20
N GLU A 158 -6.25 17.73 5.58
CA GLU A 158 -4.94 18.23 5.15
C GLU A 158 -4.31 17.36 4.07
N LEU A 159 -5.02 16.33 3.59
CA LEU A 159 -4.52 15.34 2.64
C LEU A 159 -5.34 15.33 1.35
N ASP A 160 -4.67 15.16 0.23
CA ASP A 160 -5.32 14.85 -1.05
C ASP A 160 -5.39 13.34 -1.28
N SER A 161 -4.38 12.60 -0.81
CA SER A 161 -4.30 11.15 -0.95
C SER A 161 -3.34 10.53 0.07
N PHE A 162 -3.38 9.20 0.19
CA PHE A 162 -2.50 8.43 1.06
C PHE A 162 -2.41 6.98 0.58
N LEU A 163 -1.29 6.33 0.91
CA LEU A 163 -1.00 4.95 0.57
C LEU A 163 -0.42 4.20 1.77
N GLY A 164 -0.78 2.93 1.94
CA GLY A 164 -0.23 2.05 2.96
C GLY A 164 0.56 0.89 2.34
N ILE A 165 1.58 0.41 3.04
CA ILE A 165 2.26 -0.85 2.69
C ILE A 165 2.94 -1.49 3.91
N PRO A 166 2.82 -2.82 4.11
CA PRO A 166 3.62 -3.53 5.10
C PRO A 166 5.05 -3.76 4.61
N ILE A 167 6.00 -3.54 5.52
CA ILE A 167 7.44 -3.77 5.34
C ILE A 167 7.91 -4.85 6.33
N LEU A 168 8.35 -5.98 5.81
CA LEU A 168 8.94 -7.08 6.56
C LEU A 168 10.45 -6.83 6.80
N ARG A 169 10.90 -7.15 8.01
CA ARG A 169 12.32 -7.11 8.39
C ARG A 169 13.02 -8.46 8.23
N GLU A 170 12.25 -9.54 8.25
CA GLU A 170 12.72 -10.92 8.18
C GLU A 170 11.87 -11.70 7.18
N LEU A 171 12.47 -12.71 6.54
CA LEU A 171 11.78 -13.68 5.69
C LEU A 171 11.78 -15.02 6.41
N ASN A 172 10.60 -15.54 6.73
CA ASN A 172 10.44 -16.85 7.35
C ASN A 172 9.67 -17.78 6.41
N ASN A 173 10.14 -19.02 6.25
CA ASN A 173 9.47 -20.00 5.39
C ASN A 173 8.06 -20.38 5.91
N LYS A 174 7.81 -20.21 7.20
CA LYS A 174 6.47 -20.41 7.80
C LYS A 174 5.48 -19.34 7.35
N ASP A 175 5.99 -18.18 6.94
CA ASP A 175 5.19 -16.99 6.62
C ASP A 175 4.94 -16.85 5.10
N GLU A 176 5.41 -17.78 4.28
CA GLU A 176 5.32 -17.72 2.80
C GLU A 176 3.88 -17.64 2.27
N SER A 177 2.92 -18.16 3.04
CA SER A 177 1.50 -18.13 2.68
C SER A 177 0.72 -17.00 3.37
N ILE A 178 1.40 -16.20 4.21
CA ILE A 178 0.76 -15.14 5.00
C ILE A 178 0.73 -13.86 4.18
N ILE A 179 -0.48 -13.35 3.97
CA ILE A 179 -0.69 -12.01 3.44
C ILE A 179 -0.91 -11.02 4.59
N ILE A 180 -0.41 -9.79 4.43
CA ILE A 180 -0.68 -8.68 5.35
C ILE A 180 -1.48 -7.63 4.59
N GLY A 181 -2.80 -7.75 4.69
CA GLY A 181 -3.73 -6.83 4.06
C GLY A 181 -3.99 -5.61 4.92
N HIS A 182 -4.47 -4.54 4.30
CA HIS A 182 -4.81 -3.33 5.05
C HIS A 182 -5.91 -2.52 4.37
N TYR A 183 -6.53 -1.66 5.16
CA TYR A 183 -7.43 -0.61 4.69
C TYR A 183 -7.42 0.56 5.67
N PHE A 184 -7.76 1.75 5.18
CA PHE A 184 -7.90 2.92 6.01
C PHE A 184 -9.35 3.14 6.44
N SER A 185 -9.55 3.71 7.61
CA SER A 185 -10.84 4.20 8.07
C SER A 185 -10.73 5.61 8.63
N LYS A 186 -11.82 6.36 8.52
CA LYS A 186 -11.97 7.65 9.19
C LYS A 186 -12.20 7.41 10.68
N ASN A 187 -11.42 8.08 11.52
CA ASN A 187 -11.60 8.14 12.96
C ASN A 187 -11.60 9.62 13.36
N ASP A 188 -12.78 10.18 13.64
CA ASP A 188 -13.02 11.62 13.69
C ASP A 188 -12.48 12.33 12.43
N ASN A 189 -11.54 13.27 12.58
CA ASN A 189 -10.89 13.94 11.46
C ASN A 189 -9.58 13.25 11.02
N ASN A 190 -9.20 12.13 11.62
CA ASN A 190 -7.95 11.44 11.30
C ASN A 190 -8.16 10.19 10.45
N ILE A 191 -7.12 9.80 9.73
CA ILE A 191 -7.03 8.47 9.12
C ILE A 191 -6.40 7.47 10.08
N GLU A 192 -6.96 6.27 10.11
CA GLU A 192 -6.48 5.12 10.85
C GLU A 192 -6.21 3.97 9.87
N ALA A 193 -5.11 3.25 10.04
CA ALA A 193 -4.82 2.08 9.23
C ALA A 193 -5.19 0.81 10.00
N ASN A 194 -6.08 0.01 9.44
CA ASN A 194 -6.48 -1.28 9.94
C ASN A 194 -5.69 -2.31 9.15
N VAL A 195 -4.84 -3.07 9.83
CA VAL A 195 -3.96 -4.07 9.20
C VAL A 195 -4.32 -5.44 9.75
N PHE A 196 -4.41 -6.42 8.87
CA PHE A 196 -4.80 -7.79 9.24
C PHE A 196 -3.88 -8.79 8.55
N SER A 197 -3.78 -10.00 9.12
CA SER A 197 -3.07 -11.09 8.44
C SER A 197 -3.98 -12.28 8.15
N TYR A 198 -3.72 -12.93 7.01
CA TYR A 198 -4.48 -14.09 6.56
C TYR A 198 -3.55 -15.13 5.98
N SER A 199 -3.73 -16.39 6.39
CA SER A 199 -3.00 -17.52 5.82
C SER A 199 -3.74 -18.06 4.61
N LEU A 200 -3.13 -17.95 3.43
CA LEU A 200 -3.63 -18.59 2.20
C LEU A 200 -3.56 -20.12 2.28
N LYS A 201 -2.67 -20.67 3.11
CA LYS A 201 -2.55 -22.12 3.31
C LYS A 201 -3.67 -22.65 4.20
N GLU A 202 -3.94 -21.95 5.31
CA GLU A 202 -4.93 -22.37 6.31
C GLU A 202 -6.33 -21.77 6.08
N ASN A 203 -6.45 -20.87 5.10
CA ASN A 203 -7.70 -20.21 4.73
C ASN A 203 -8.39 -19.49 5.89
N LYS A 204 -7.58 -18.90 6.76
CA LYS A 204 -8.07 -18.20 7.93
C LYS A 204 -7.22 -17.01 8.31
N TYR A 205 -7.85 -16.09 9.03
CA TYR A 205 -7.14 -15.06 9.75
C TYR A 205 -6.27 -15.70 10.82
N ILE A 206 -5.05 -15.21 10.93
CA ILE A 206 -4.06 -15.67 11.89
C ILE A 206 -3.45 -14.45 12.58
N GLU A 207 -2.67 -14.69 13.62
CA GLU A 207 -1.95 -13.64 14.32
C GLU A 207 -0.98 -12.91 13.40
N LEU A 208 -0.95 -11.57 13.52
CA LEU A 208 -0.05 -10.72 12.76
C LEU A 208 1.43 -11.06 13.05
N PRO A 209 2.29 -11.22 12.02
CA PRO A 209 3.73 -11.38 12.21
C PRO A 209 4.38 -10.05 12.63
N ASN A 210 5.69 -10.03 12.85
CA ASN A 210 6.43 -8.77 13.05
C ASN A 210 6.61 -8.03 11.72
N PHE A 211 6.26 -6.75 11.66
CA PHE A 211 6.47 -5.90 10.48
C PHE A 211 6.46 -4.41 10.87
N SER A 212 6.82 -3.55 9.93
CA SER A 212 6.58 -2.11 10.02
C SER A 212 5.51 -1.71 9.01
N PHE A 213 4.52 -0.93 9.43
CA PHE A 213 3.52 -0.40 8.50
C PHE A 213 3.88 1.03 8.10
N HIS A 214 4.08 1.25 6.81
CA HIS A 214 4.46 2.56 6.27
C HIS A 214 3.24 3.22 5.61
N VAL A 215 3.02 4.49 5.94
CA VAL A 215 1.97 5.33 5.35
C VAL A 215 2.61 6.54 4.66
N LEU A 216 2.41 6.63 3.35
CA LEU A 216 2.68 7.83 2.56
C LEU A 216 1.45 8.72 2.57
N THR A 217 1.62 9.99 2.88
CA THR A 217 0.58 11.01 2.71
C THR A 217 1.01 12.00 1.64
N ILE A 218 0.05 12.40 0.81
CA ILE A 218 0.24 13.31 -0.32
C ILE A 218 -0.67 14.52 -0.12
N LYS A 219 -0.08 15.71 -0.20
CA LYS A 219 -0.79 17.00 -0.21
C LYS A 219 -0.30 17.81 -1.40
N ARG A 220 -1.20 18.42 -2.15
CA ARG A 220 -0.87 19.39 -3.20
C ARG A 220 -0.63 20.75 -2.54
N ASN A 221 0.48 21.38 -2.90
CA ASN A 221 0.83 22.71 -2.40
C ASN A 221 0.19 23.81 -3.26
N ASP A 222 -0.05 23.53 -4.54
CA ASP A 222 -0.68 24.44 -5.49
C ASP A 222 -2.07 23.89 -5.90
N PRO A 223 -3.16 24.68 -5.78
CA PRO A 223 -4.46 24.31 -6.32
C PRO A 223 -4.47 23.96 -7.82
N ASN A 224 -3.55 24.54 -8.60
CA ASN A 224 -3.37 24.29 -10.03
C ASN A 224 -2.46 23.09 -10.35
N CYS A 225 -1.95 22.40 -9.31
CA CYS A 225 -1.12 21.21 -9.47
C CYS A 225 -1.86 20.15 -10.29
N THR A 226 -1.24 19.73 -11.40
CA THR A 226 -1.78 18.73 -12.34
C THR A 226 -1.47 17.29 -11.94
N ILE A 227 -0.72 17.08 -10.84
CA ILE A 227 -0.36 15.73 -10.37
C ILE A 227 -1.64 14.98 -9.99
N PRO A 228 -1.93 13.82 -10.61
CA PRO A 228 -3.20 13.15 -10.41
C PRO A 228 -3.14 12.33 -9.12
N CYS A 229 -3.72 12.89 -8.06
CA CYS A 229 -3.97 12.20 -6.81
C CYS A 229 -5.35 12.58 -6.30
N GLY A 230 -5.95 11.73 -5.47
CA GLY A 230 -7.24 12.03 -4.89
C GLY A 230 -7.89 10.83 -4.24
N ILE A 231 -9.18 11.00 -3.97
CA ILE A 231 -10.03 9.97 -3.39
C ILE A 231 -11.30 9.85 -4.25
N ILE A 232 -11.56 8.66 -4.79
CA ILE A 232 -12.74 8.37 -5.61
C ILE A 232 -13.62 7.31 -4.97
N PRO A 233 -14.95 7.39 -5.08
CA PRO A 233 -15.86 6.42 -4.48
C PRO A 233 -15.87 5.10 -5.25
N PHE A 234 -16.05 3.98 -4.53
CA PHE A 234 -16.46 2.73 -5.15
C PHE A 234 -17.94 2.79 -5.51
N VAL A 235 -18.29 2.32 -6.70
CA VAL A 235 -19.68 2.19 -7.13
C VAL A 235 -20.19 0.79 -6.82
N LYS A 236 -21.38 0.70 -6.23
CA LYS A 236 -22.06 -0.57 -5.98
C LYS A 236 -22.81 -1.00 -7.23
N GLU A 237 -22.34 -2.05 -7.88
CA GLU A 237 -22.99 -2.66 -9.03
C GLU A 237 -23.75 -3.92 -8.59
N LYS A 238 -25.02 -4.03 -8.99
CA LYS A 238 -25.82 -5.25 -8.79
C LYS A 238 -25.65 -6.13 -10.04
N GLN A 239 -25.02 -7.29 -9.89
CA GLN A 239 -24.96 -8.32 -10.94
C GLN A 239 -25.43 -9.66 -10.38
N PHE A 240 -26.46 -10.26 -11.01
CA PHE A 240 -26.91 -11.64 -10.78
C PHE A 240 -26.91 -12.07 -9.30
N MET A 241 -27.69 -11.35 -8.47
CA MET A 241 -27.87 -11.55 -7.02
C MET A 241 -26.68 -11.23 -6.10
N LYS A 242 -25.52 -10.78 -6.61
CA LYS A 242 -24.38 -10.35 -5.79
C LYS A 242 -24.09 -8.86 -6.02
N SER A 243 -23.98 -8.09 -4.93
CA SER A 243 -23.48 -6.72 -5.01
C SER A 243 -21.95 -6.73 -5.02
N LYS A 244 -21.35 -6.20 -6.08
CA LYS A 244 -19.90 -5.99 -6.16
C LYS A 244 -19.60 -4.49 -6.09
N ARG A 245 -18.43 -4.16 -5.57
CA ARG A 245 -17.93 -2.79 -5.54
C ARG A 245 -16.78 -2.69 -6.53
N SER A 246 -16.91 -1.77 -7.47
CA SER A 246 -15.93 -1.54 -8.53
C SER A 246 -15.71 -0.05 -8.79
N ILE A 247 -14.53 0.24 -9.33
CA ILE A 247 -14.20 1.51 -9.98
C ILE A 247 -13.80 1.13 -11.41
N ASP A 248 -14.49 1.70 -12.38
CA ASP A 248 -14.11 1.63 -13.79
C ASP A 248 -13.34 2.89 -14.13
N PHE A 249 -12.06 2.75 -14.46
CA PHE A 249 -11.19 3.88 -14.75
C PHE A 249 -11.58 4.61 -16.04
N ASN A 250 -12.30 3.97 -16.95
CA ASN A 250 -12.76 4.62 -18.18
C ASN A 250 -13.80 5.72 -17.90
N LYS A 251 -14.41 5.72 -16.70
CA LYS A 251 -15.33 6.78 -16.24
C LYS A 251 -14.61 8.04 -15.74
N TYR A 252 -13.28 8.01 -15.67
CA TYR A 252 -12.46 9.10 -15.16
C TYR A 252 -11.45 9.56 -16.21
N THR A 253 -11.21 10.86 -16.28
CA THR A 253 -10.19 11.45 -17.14
C THR A 253 -8.84 11.47 -16.43
N PHE A 254 -8.22 10.30 -16.28
CA PHE A 254 -6.85 10.21 -15.77
C PHE A 254 -5.83 10.25 -16.91
N PRO A 255 -4.65 10.88 -16.73
CA PRO A 255 -3.59 10.81 -17.74
C PRO A 255 -3.06 9.38 -17.90
N SER A 256 -3.14 8.57 -16.85
CA SER A 256 -2.99 7.11 -16.92
C SER A 256 -3.75 6.45 -15.78
N ASN A 257 -4.12 5.17 -15.93
CA ASN A 257 -4.87 4.47 -14.89
C ASN A 257 -4.05 4.35 -13.59
N PRO A 258 -4.64 4.69 -12.43
CA PRO A 258 -3.92 4.70 -11.17
C PRO A 258 -3.49 3.29 -10.79
N LYS A 259 -2.22 3.19 -10.38
CA LYS A 259 -1.60 1.93 -9.95
C LYS A 259 -1.48 1.87 -8.43
N TYR A 260 -1.09 2.98 -7.81
CA TYR A 260 -1.00 3.07 -6.36
C TYR A 260 -2.34 3.46 -5.78
N ILE A 261 -2.89 2.57 -4.96
CA ILE A 261 -4.23 2.71 -4.39
C ILE A 261 -4.29 2.23 -2.95
N SER A 262 -5.25 2.75 -2.20
CA SER A 262 -5.54 2.31 -0.84
C SER A 262 -7.05 2.39 -0.56
N VAL A 263 -7.60 1.37 0.10
CA VAL A 263 -9.02 1.35 0.46
C VAL A 263 -9.22 2.32 1.60
N PHE A 264 -10.32 3.08 1.55
CA PHE A 264 -10.68 4.03 2.60
C PHE A 264 -12.17 3.97 2.92
N TYR A 265 -12.51 3.69 4.17
CA TYR A 265 -13.89 3.73 4.68
C TYR A 265 -14.17 5.07 5.37
N THR A 266 -15.19 5.80 4.94
CA THR A 266 -15.54 7.12 5.51
C THR A 266 -16.52 7.09 6.68
N SER A 267 -17.21 5.97 6.92
CA SER A 267 -18.15 5.82 8.03
C SER A 267 -17.88 4.54 8.82
N LYS A 268 -18.64 3.46 8.56
CA LYS A 268 -18.44 2.16 9.20
C LYS A 268 -17.28 1.43 8.53
N ASN A 269 -16.31 1.02 9.33
CA ASN A 269 -15.30 0.04 8.96
C ASN A 269 -16.00 -1.16 8.29
N CYS A 270 -15.57 -1.62 7.11
CA CYS A 270 -16.22 -2.77 6.43
C CYS A 270 -15.47 -4.10 6.52
N GLY A 271 -14.53 -4.18 7.46
CA GLY A 271 -13.71 -5.35 7.70
C GLY A 271 -12.62 -5.55 6.63
N PRO A 272 -11.88 -6.67 6.74
CA PRO A 272 -10.78 -6.99 5.85
C PRO A 272 -11.19 -7.10 4.38
N VAL A 273 -10.41 -6.45 3.53
CA VAL A 273 -10.63 -6.39 2.09
C VAL A 273 -9.29 -6.34 1.37
N LEU A 274 -9.26 -6.90 0.17
CA LEU A 274 -8.12 -6.84 -0.74
C LEU A 274 -8.56 -6.23 -2.07
N PHE A 275 -7.58 -5.73 -2.82
CA PHE A 275 -7.82 -5.23 -4.16
C PHE A 275 -7.69 -6.33 -5.20
N LYS A 276 -8.68 -6.38 -6.07
CA LYS A 276 -8.55 -6.95 -7.40
C LYS A 276 -8.34 -5.82 -8.40
N GLN A 277 -7.09 -5.43 -8.57
CA GLN A 277 -6.69 -4.38 -9.50
C GLN A 277 -6.35 -4.97 -10.87
N LYS A 278 -7.03 -4.46 -11.89
CA LYS A 278 -6.83 -4.75 -13.31
C LYS A 278 -6.41 -3.48 -14.03
N LYS A 279 -6.05 -3.62 -15.30
CA LYS A 279 -5.68 -2.49 -16.16
C LYS A 279 -6.74 -1.39 -16.19
N LYS A 280 -8.03 -1.74 -16.29
CA LYS A 280 -9.14 -0.77 -16.46
C LYS A 280 -10.08 -0.66 -15.26
N GLU A 281 -9.99 -1.57 -14.30
CA GLU A 281 -10.92 -1.61 -13.18
C GLU A 281 -10.24 -2.00 -11.87
N ILE A 282 -10.81 -1.54 -10.77
CA ILE A 282 -10.53 -2.07 -9.43
C ILE A 282 -11.82 -2.69 -8.91
N LYS A 283 -11.71 -3.88 -8.30
CA LYS A 283 -12.78 -4.50 -7.53
C LYS A 283 -12.31 -4.75 -6.10
N LEU A 284 -13.25 -4.70 -5.16
CA LEU A 284 -13.01 -5.13 -3.79
C LEU A 284 -13.30 -6.62 -3.66
N GLU A 285 -12.34 -7.37 -3.14
CA GLU A 285 -12.49 -8.78 -2.81
C GLU A 285 -12.40 -8.94 -1.30
N TYR A 286 -13.50 -9.42 -0.70
CA TYR A 286 -13.57 -9.68 0.73
C TYR A 286 -13.00 -11.05 1.02
N VAL A 287 -12.09 -11.12 2.00
CA VAL A 287 -11.42 -12.36 2.36
C VAL A 287 -12.37 -13.21 3.21
N GLU A 288 -12.80 -14.35 2.67
CA GLU A 288 -13.66 -15.28 3.38
C GLU A 288 -12.81 -16.18 4.30
N CYS A 289 -13.09 -16.16 5.62
CA CYS A 289 -12.54 -17.17 6.53
C CYS A 289 -13.40 -18.43 6.48
N GLU A 290 -12.77 -19.61 6.42
CA GLU A 290 -13.47 -20.88 6.65
C GLU A 290 -13.77 -21.12 8.14
N CYS A 291 -13.13 -20.35 9.01
CA CYS A 291 -13.29 -20.38 10.45
C CYS A 291 -14.47 -19.51 10.91
N LYS A 292 -15.27 -20.01 11.87
CA LYS A 292 -16.28 -19.19 12.57
C LYS A 292 -15.79 -18.64 13.91
N SER A 293 -14.60 -19.05 14.35
CA SER A 293 -14.09 -18.80 15.70
C SER A 293 -13.12 -17.62 15.80
N CYS A 294 -12.55 -17.13 14.69
CA CYS A 294 -11.59 -16.03 14.72
C CYS A 294 -12.24 -14.73 15.19
N SER A 295 -11.47 -13.83 15.82
CA SER A 295 -11.98 -12.56 16.36
C SER A 295 -12.66 -11.72 15.28
N ILE A 296 -11.95 -11.51 14.17
CA ILE A 296 -12.41 -10.84 12.96
C ILE A 296 -13.73 -11.44 12.46
N CYS A 297 -13.86 -12.76 12.47
CA CYS A 297 -15.03 -13.48 11.96
C CYS A 297 -16.27 -13.25 12.83
N LYS A 298 -16.08 -13.11 14.14
CA LYS A 298 -17.14 -12.80 15.10
C LYS A 298 -17.58 -11.34 15.00
N ASP A 299 -16.63 -10.45 14.72
CA ASP A 299 -16.88 -9.03 14.52
C ASP A 299 -17.47 -8.74 13.12
N ILE A 300 -17.32 -9.67 12.17
CA ILE A 300 -17.94 -9.62 10.82
C ILE A 300 -19.47 -9.89 10.90
N ASP A 301 -20.26 -8.92 11.36
CA ASP A 301 -21.70 -8.82 11.08
C ASP A 301 -22.01 -8.64 9.58
N ASN A 302 -23.09 -9.25 9.08
CA ASN A 302 -23.46 -9.26 7.65
C ASN A 302 -23.72 -7.84 7.05
N SER A 303 -23.77 -6.80 7.88
CA SER A 303 -23.94 -5.40 7.49
C SER A 303 -22.73 -4.79 6.74
N TYR A 304 -21.54 -5.39 6.74
CA TYR A 304 -20.38 -4.83 6.01
C TYR A 304 -20.55 -4.78 4.47
N LYS A 305 -21.41 -5.65 3.93
CA LYS A 305 -21.72 -5.67 2.49
C LYS A 305 -22.73 -4.57 2.08
N SER A 306 -23.31 -3.83 3.03
CA SER A 306 -24.31 -2.80 2.73
C SER A 306 -23.80 -1.35 2.73
N SER A 307 -22.67 -1.04 3.39
CA SER A 307 -22.14 0.34 3.49
C SER A 307 -21.85 0.98 2.13
N THR A 308 -22.34 2.21 1.91
CA THR A 308 -22.13 3.00 0.69
C THR A 308 -20.81 3.78 0.69
N ASP A 309 -20.05 3.71 1.77
CA ASP A 309 -19.07 4.73 2.13
C ASP A 309 -17.63 4.21 1.98
N VAL A 310 -17.39 3.48 0.88
CA VAL A 310 -16.08 2.94 0.54
C VAL A 310 -15.48 3.75 -0.59
N LYS A 311 -14.26 4.21 -0.41
CA LYS A 311 -13.51 5.02 -1.37
C LYS A 311 -12.15 4.39 -1.63
N CYS A 312 -11.50 4.87 -2.69
CA CYS A 312 -10.15 4.53 -3.10
C CYS A 312 -9.33 5.81 -3.08
N ALA A 313 -8.37 5.90 -2.16
CA ALA A 313 -7.29 6.87 -2.30
C ALA A 313 -6.37 6.38 -3.43
N TYR A 314 -5.92 7.28 -4.30
CA TYR A 314 -5.07 6.93 -5.43
C TYR A 314 -3.97 7.95 -5.68
N PHE A 315 -2.91 7.49 -6.31
CA PHE A 315 -1.79 8.31 -6.76
C PHE A 315 -1.27 7.80 -8.12
N ILE A 316 -0.99 8.73 -9.03
CA ILE A 316 -0.53 8.46 -10.39
C ILE A 316 0.86 9.07 -10.55
N LEU A 317 1.80 8.24 -11.02
CA LEU A 317 3.17 8.60 -11.37
C LEU A 317 3.34 8.73 -12.87
#